data_AF-A0A1B0DQS7-F1
#
_entry.id   AF-A0A1B0DQS7-F1
#
_cell.length_a   1.000
_cell.length_b   1.000
_cell.length_c   1.000
_cell.angle_alpha   90.00
_cell.angle_beta   90.00
_cell.angle_gamma   90.00
#
_symmetry.space_group_name_H-M   'P 1'
#
loop_
_entity.id
_entity.type
_entity.pdbx_description
1 polymer ?
#
loop_
_entity_poly.entity_id
_entity_poly.type
_entity_poly.pdbx_seq_one_letter_code
_entity_poly.pdbx_strand_id
1 'polypeptide(L)'
;QFCKQLYLDVTKTNYGKITWSFLKPVIQGKILYAPISKGNDEIIQNSNTTFADAERLRQLGKAIERILVQVKTNDEVRDKFLKLLQLTQSQFVQSILNSANLDPAAIEGIFNGILYDDQILETVTLVSNVSDCFSADRYVGLRTEKELEEEALRLHKKKMFWAAIYFQHRGEKQFGYKLRMTVDDTPKTSESKSGFWFPGPEGSFELDLKYHRGFIQIQQFIEAGIIKAQKTLPPPPVSSEDSEDDYDDFDSGLSLDDDLPKDITSSIRRTS
;
A
#
# COMPACT_ATOMS: atom_id res chain seq x y z
N GLN A 1 -21.19 -10.68 -8.68
CA GLN A 1 -21.87 -11.74 -7.91
C GLN A 1 -20.90 -12.44 -6.94
N PHE A 2 -19.72 -12.87 -7.41
CA PHE A 2 -18.67 -13.52 -6.61
C PHE A 2 -18.31 -12.78 -5.30
N CYS A 3 -17.94 -11.51 -5.35
CA CYS A 3 -17.51 -10.76 -4.16
C CYS A 3 -18.55 -10.67 -3.04
N LYS A 4 -19.84 -10.63 -3.42
CA LYS A 4 -20.94 -10.66 -2.45
C LYS A 4 -21.02 -12.03 -1.79
N GLN A 5 -20.84 -13.10 -2.56
CA GLN A 5 -20.83 -14.46 -2.03
C GLN A 5 -19.62 -14.68 -1.11
N LEU A 6 -18.42 -14.28 -1.54
CA LEU A 6 -17.21 -14.30 -0.72
C LEU A 6 -17.40 -13.59 0.63
N TYR A 7 -18.00 -12.40 0.61
CA TYR A 7 -18.35 -11.68 1.83
C TYR A 7 -19.29 -12.49 2.75
N LEU A 8 -20.37 -13.04 2.19
CA LEU A 8 -21.34 -13.82 2.95
C LEU A 8 -20.69 -15.07 3.54
N ASP A 9 -19.78 -15.72 2.81
CA ASP A 9 -19.10 -16.93 3.26
C ASP A 9 -18.08 -16.64 4.37
N VAL A 10 -17.26 -15.60 4.23
CA VAL A 10 -16.29 -15.19 5.26
C VAL A 10 -17.00 -14.78 6.54
N THR A 11 -18.15 -14.10 6.46
CA THR A 11 -18.86 -13.59 7.63
C THR A 11 -19.81 -14.58 8.32
N LYS A 12 -19.78 -15.87 7.93
CA LYS A 12 -20.54 -16.92 8.62
C LYS A 12 -20.07 -17.15 10.06
N THR A 13 -18.78 -16.95 10.33
CA THR A 13 -18.19 -17.14 11.67
C THR A 13 -18.01 -15.82 12.40
N ASN A 14 -17.96 -15.85 13.73
CA ASN A 14 -17.73 -14.64 14.54
C ASN A 14 -16.35 -14.04 14.27
N TYR A 15 -15.30 -14.88 14.19
CA TYR A 15 -13.97 -14.44 13.79
C TYR A 15 -13.97 -13.83 12.39
N GLY A 16 -14.67 -14.45 11.44
CA GLY A 16 -14.77 -13.92 10.08
C GLY A 16 -15.46 -12.56 10.00
N LYS A 17 -16.47 -12.29 10.84
CA LYS A 17 -17.07 -10.96 10.97
C LYS A 17 -16.07 -9.92 11.48
N ILE A 18 -15.27 -10.27 12.49
CA ILE A 18 -14.23 -9.38 13.05
C ILE A 18 -13.16 -9.10 11.99
N THR A 19 -12.58 -10.14 11.38
CA THR A 19 -11.58 -10.00 10.32
C THR A 19 -12.11 -9.18 9.14
N TRP A 20 -13.34 -9.43 8.71
CA TRP A 20 -13.93 -8.67 7.61
C TRP A 20 -14.19 -7.20 7.95
N SER A 21 -14.46 -6.88 9.22
CA SER A 21 -14.63 -5.49 9.66
C SER A 21 -13.36 -4.65 9.42
N PHE A 22 -12.18 -5.27 9.52
CA PHE A 22 -10.89 -4.66 9.23
C PHE A 22 -10.53 -4.68 7.74
N LEU A 23 -10.79 -5.81 7.05
CA LEU A 23 -10.40 -5.95 5.64
C LEU A 23 -11.30 -5.17 4.68
N LYS A 24 -12.59 -5.03 4.98
CA LYS A 24 -13.54 -4.40 4.06
C LYS A 24 -13.17 -2.95 3.72
N PRO A 25 -12.81 -2.07 4.68
CA PRO A 25 -12.29 -0.73 4.36
C PRO A 25 -11.03 -0.77 3.48
N VAL A 26 -10.13 -1.73 3.69
CA VAL A 26 -8.93 -1.87 2.85
C VAL A 26 -9.29 -2.25 1.41
N ILE A 27 -10.25 -3.15 1.20
CA ILE A 27 -10.61 -3.66 -0.13
C ILE A 27 -11.60 -2.74 -0.89
N GLN A 28 -12.51 -2.06 -0.18
CA GLN A 28 -13.60 -1.30 -0.80
C GLN A 28 -13.86 0.07 -0.16
N GLY A 29 -13.12 0.42 0.90
CA GLY A 29 -13.30 1.68 1.60
C GLY A 29 -12.97 2.88 0.72
N LYS A 30 -13.70 3.96 0.96
CA LYS A 30 -13.57 5.26 0.30
C LYS A 30 -12.79 6.21 1.20
N ILE A 31 -11.97 7.03 0.56
CA ILE A 31 -11.21 8.11 1.17
C ILE A 31 -11.88 9.41 0.75
N LEU A 32 -12.50 10.10 1.69
CA LEU A 32 -13.14 11.39 1.43
C LEU A 32 -12.09 12.50 1.46
N TYR A 33 -12.26 13.53 0.65
CA TYR A 33 -11.45 14.75 0.77
C TYR A 33 -12.28 16.03 0.58
N ALA A 34 -11.89 17.09 1.27
CA ALA A 34 -12.47 18.41 1.13
C ALA A 34 -11.47 19.52 1.51
N PRO A 35 -11.65 20.76 1.03
CA PRO A 35 -12.59 21.15 -0.03
C PRO A 35 -12.09 20.74 -1.41
N ILE A 36 -13.00 20.51 -2.36
CA ILE A 36 -12.66 20.40 -3.78
C ILE A 36 -12.02 21.73 -4.24
N SER A 37 -10.82 21.64 -4.80
CA SER A 37 -10.11 22.76 -5.41
C SER A 37 -9.08 22.21 -6.38
N LYS A 38 -8.66 23.01 -7.38
CA LYS A 38 -7.67 22.58 -8.38
C LYS A 38 -6.37 22.05 -7.74
N GLY A 39 -5.88 22.72 -6.68
CA GLY A 39 -4.67 22.29 -5.98
C GLY A 39 -4.85 20.98 -5.21
N ASN A 40 -6.01 20.81 -4.54
CA ASN A 40 -6.31 19.56 -3.84
C ASN A 40 -6.53 18.40 -4.81
N ASP A 41 -7.21 18.64 -5.93
CA ASP A 41 -7.46 17.61 -6.94
C ASP A 41 -6.14 17.12 -7.57
N GLU A 42 -5.16 18.01 -7.77
CA GLU A 42 -3.81 17.63 -8.22
C GLU A 42 -3.10 16.74 -7.19
N ILE A 43 -3.16 17.08 -5.89
CA ILE A 43 -2.62 16.24 -4.80
C ILE A 43 -3.30 14.87 -4.81
N ILE A 44 -4.63 14.83 -4.94
CA ILE A 44 -5.41 13.59 -4.97
C ILE A 44 -5.07 12.75 -6.21
N GLN A 45 -4.92 13.37 -7.37
CA GLN A 45 -4.49 12.68 -8.59
C GLN A 45 -3.10 12.04 -8.43
N ASN A 46 -2.16 12.77 -7.81
CA ASN A 46 -0.80 12.28 -7.55
C ASN A 46 -0.74 11.19 -6.46
N SER A 47 -1.68 11.19 -5.52
CA SER A 47 -1.81 10.17 -4.47
C SER A 47 -2.61 8.94 -4.92
N ASN A 48 -3.36 9.04 -6.02
CA ASN A 48 -4.07 7.91 -6.65
C ASN A 48 -3.15 6.95 -7.43
N THR A 49 -1.85 7.21 -7.54
CA THR A 49 -0.92 6.38 -8.35
C THR A 49 -0.94 4.91 -7.92
N THR A 50 -0.84 4.62 -6.62
CA THR A 50 -0.81 3.23 -6.11
C THR A 50 -2.08 2.46 -6.45
N PHE A 51 -3.25 3.10 -6.34
CA PHE A 51 -4.53 2.47 -6.68
C PHE A 51 -4.69 2.30 -8.19
N ALA A 52 -4.21 3.25 -8.98
CA ALA A 52 -4.19 3.15 -10.44
C ALA A 52 -3.27 2.01 -10.91
N ASP A 53 -2.12 1.81 -10.27
CA ASP A 53 -1.22 0.70 -10.59
C ASP A 53 -1.80 -0.65 -10.17
N ALA A 54 -2.48 -0.72 -9.02
CA ALA A 54 -3.22 -1.91 -8.63
C ALA A 54 -4.33 -2.27 -9.64
N GLU A 55 -5.05 -1.28 -10.18
CA GLU A 55 -6.04 -1.48 -11.23
C GLU A 55 -5.42 -2.02 -12.53
N ARG A 56 -4.28 -1.45 -12.94
CA ARG A 56 -3.54 -1.93 -14.11
C ARG A 56 -3.07 -3.37 -13.91
N LEU A 57 -2.56 -3.71 -12.74
CA LEU A 57 -2.14 -5.05 -12.40
C LEU A 57 -3.32 -6.04 -12.41
N ARG A 58 -4.50 -5.62 -11.90
CA ARG A 58 -5.73 -6.40 -11.98
C ARG A 58 -6.14 -6.69 -13.43
N GLN A 59 -6.10 -5.66 -14.29
CA GLN A 59 -6.42 -5.80 -15.71
C GLN A 59 -5.43 -6.72 -16.43
N LEU A 60 -4.13 -6.60 -16.12
CA LEU A 60 -3.09 -7.49 -16.64
C LEU A 60 -3.34 -8.93 -16.18
N GLY A 61 -3.61 -9.15 -14.90
CA GLY A 61 -3.93 -10.47 -14.34
C GLY A 61 -5.12 -11.14 -15.04
N LYS A 62 -6.17 -10.37 -15.35
CA LYS A 62 -7.31 -10.84 -16.15
C LYS A 62 -6.95 -11.21 -17.58
N ALA A 63 -6.10 -10.41 -18.22
CA ALA A 63 -5.65 -10.72 -19.56
C ALA A 63 -4.85 -12.04 -19.57
N ILE A 64 -3.96 -12.22 -18.58
CA ILE A 64 -3.20 -13.45 -18.37
C ILE A 64 -4.15 -14.63 -18.14
N GLU A 65 -5.09 -14.53 -17.21
CA GLU A 65 -6.09 -15.57 -16.94
C GLU A 65 -6.80 -16.04 -18.23
N ARG A 66 -7.31 -15.09 -19.04
CA ARG A 66 -7.99 -15.43 -20.31
C ARG A 66 -7.07 -16.16 -21.27
N ILE A 67 -5.81 -15.76 -21.37
CA ILE A 67 -4.82 -16.43 -22.21
C ILE A 67 -4.58 -17.85 -21.69
N LEU A 68 -4.40 -18.03 -20.39
CA LEU A 68 -4.18 -19.34 -19.79
C LEU A 68 -5.36 -20.29 -19.99
N VAL A 69 -6.59 -19.78 -19.82
CA VAL A 69 -7.82 -20.54 -20.13
C VAL A 69 -7.83 -20.94 -21.61
N GLN A 70 -7.55 -20.02 -22.54
CA GLN A 70 -7.53 -20.31 -23.98
C GLN A 70 -6.45 -21.34 -24.34
N VAL A 71 -5.24 -21.22 -23.78
CA VAL A 71 -4.16 -22.18 -23.96
C VAL A 71 -4.55 -23.58 -23.44
N LYS A 72 -5.36 -23.65 -22.38
CA LYS A 72 -5.86 -24.92 -21.88
C LYS A 72 -7.03 -25.48 -22.68
N THR A 73 -7.95 -24.67 -23.19
CA THR A 73 -9.18 -25.18 -23.81
C THR A 73 -9.14 -25.26 -25.33
N ASN A 74 -8.24 -24.54 -25.99
CA ASN A 74 -8.17 -24.44 -27.45
C ASN A 74 -6.84 -25.02 -27.96
N ASP A 75 -6.92 -26.16 -28.67
CA ASP A 75 -5.74 -26.86 -29.17
C ASP A 75 -4.93 -26.03 -30.17
N GLU A 76 -5.56 -25.19 -31.00
CA GLU A 76 -4.82 -24.34 -31.95
C GLU A 76 -4.01 -23.26 -31.23
N VAL A 77 -4.59 -22.66 -30.19
CA VAL A 77 -3.89 -21.67 -29.34
C VAL A 77 -2.79 -22.36 -28.54
N ARG A 78 -3.07 -23.55 -27.99
CA ARG A 78 -2.09 -24.37 -27.29
C ARG A 78 -0.89 -24.68 -28.17
N ASP A 79 -1.10 -25.13 -29.40
CA ASP A 79 -0.02 -25.48 -30.33
C ASP A 79 0.84 -24.28 -30.72
N LYS A 80 0.21 -23.13 -30.97
CA LYS A 80 0.94 -21.87 -31.23
C LYS A 80 1.76 -21.44 -30.01
N PHE A 81 1.20 -21.59 -28.83
CA PHE A 81 1.85 -21.22 -27.57
C PHE A 81 3.03 -22.15 -27.24
N LEU A 82 2.87 -23.46 -27.42
CA LEU A 82 3.94 -24.45 -27.26
C LEU A 82 5.11 -24.20 -28.22
N LYS A 83 4.81 -23.84 -29.48
CA LYS A 83 5.84 -23.42 -30.44
C LYS A 83 6.57 -22.15 -29.99
N LEU A 84 5.86 -21.20 -29.39
CA LEU A 84 6.49 -19.99 -28.83
C LEU A 84 7.37 -20.32 -27.62
N LEU A 85 6.95 -21.22 -26.74
CA LEU A 85 7.78 -21.72 -25.63
C LEU A 85 9.04 -22.42 -26.14
N GLN A 86 8.94 -23.20 -27.21
CA GLN A 86 10.12 -23.81 -27.82
C GLN A 86 11.14 -22.77 -28.33
N LEU A 87 10.68 -21.60 -28.79
CA LEU A 87 11.57 -20.49 -29.17
C LEU A 87 12.29 -19.85 -27.96
N THR A 88 11.71 -19.94 -26.76
CA THR A 88 12.36 -19.45 -25.52
C THR A 88 13.58 -20.27 -25.11
N GLN A 89 13.70 -21.49 -25.63
CA GLN A 89 14.89 -22.34 -25.46
C GLN A 89 16.05 -21.93 -26.38
N SER A 90 15.87 -20.93 -27.25
CA SER A 90 16.97 -20.40 -28.06
C SER A 90 17.98 -19.63 -27.20
N GLN A 91 19.26 -19.71 -27.57
CA GLN A 91 20.35 -19.05 -26.82
C GLN A 91 20.16 -17.52 -26.72
N PHE A 92 19.55 -16.90 -27.73
CA PHE A 92 19.23 -15.47 -27.72
C PHE A 92 18.22 -15.11 -26.62
N VAL A 93 17.14 -15.90 -26.50
CA VAL A 93 16.10 -15.65 -25.49
C VAL A 93 16.58 -15.99 -24.08
N GLN A 94 17.37 -17.06 -23.91
CA GLN A 94 17.99 -17.36 -22.62
C GLN A 94 18.90 -16.23 -22.12
N SER A 95 19.66 -15.59 -23.02
CA SER A 95 20.50 -14.45 -22.67
C SER A 95 19.67 -13.25 -22.18
N ILE A 96 18.51 -13.00 -22.81
CA ILE A 96 17.56 -11.97 -22.36
C ILE A 96 16.93 -12.32 -21.01
N LEU A 97 16.49 -13.57 -20.82
CA LEU A 97 15.86 -14.03 -19.57
C LEU A 97 16.82 -13.97 -18.38
N ASN A 98 18.08 -14.36 -18.59
CA ASN A 98 19.13 -14.27 -17.58
C ASN A 98 19.42 -12.82 -17.19
N SER A 99 19.38 -11.89 -18.16
CA SER A 99 19.53 -10.45 -17.87
C SER A 99 18.37 -9.87 -17.05
N ALA A 100 17.20 -10.52 -17.07
CA ALA A 100 16.02 -10.16 -16.30
C ALA A 100 15.88 -10.96 -14.98
N ASN A 101 16.90 -11.75 -14.59
CA ASN A 101 16.86 -12.63 -13.42
C ASN A 101 15.68 -13.64 -13.42
N LEU A 102 15.23 -14.07 -14.61
CA LEU A 102 14.17 -15.06 -14.76
C LEU A 102 14.77 -16.42 -15.14
N ASP A 103 14.45 -17.45 -14.36
CA ASP A 103 14.87 -18.83 -14.64
C ASP A 103 13.97 -19.47 -15.71
N PRO A 104 14.51 -19.85 -16.87
CA PRO A 104 13.75 -20.54 -17.91
C PRO A 104 13.07 -21.83 -17.44
N ALA A 105 13.68 -22.56 -16.49
CA ALA A 105 13.11 -23.80 -15.96
C ALA A 105 11.87 -23.54 -15.08
N ALA A 106 11.87 -22.45 -14.32
CA ALA A 106 10.71 -22.02 -13.54
C ALA A 106 9.54 -21.63 -14.45
N ILE A 107 9.83 -20.96 -15.57
CA ILE A 107 8.83 -20.59 -16.57
C ILE A 107 8.18 -21.84 -17.17
N GLU A 108 8.99 -22.82 -17.59
CA GLU A 108 8.50 -24.09 -18.14
C GLU A 108 7.67 -24.88 -17.11
N GLY A 109 8.11 -24.91 -15.84
CA GLY A 109 7.38 -25.54 -14.76
C GLY A 109 6.00 -24.92 -14.50
N ILE A 110 5.91 -23.58 -14.50
CA ILE A 110 4.64 -22.87 -14.38
C ILE A 110 3.70 -23.21 -15.54
N PHE A 111 4.22 -23.26 -16.77
CA PHE A 111 3.41 -23.56 -17.95
C PHE A 111 2.93 -25.00 -18.01
N ASN A 112 3.78 -25.97 -17.69
CA ASN A 112 3.38 -27.37 -17.59
C ASN A 112 2.33 -27.55 -16.49
N GLY A 113 2.47 -26.87 -15.35
CA GLY A 113 1.44 -26.82 -14.32
C GLY A 113 0.11 -26.28 -14.87
N ILE A 114 0.11 -25.19 -15.61
CA ILE A 114 -1.13 -24.62 -16.17
C ILE A 114 -1.79 -25.56 -17.20
N LEU A 115 -1.00 -26.23 -18.04
CA LEU A 115 -1.51 -27.11 -19.09
C LEU A 115 -2.08 -28.42 -18.54
N TYR A 116 -1.40 -29.04 -17.57
CA TYR A 116 -1.68 -30.40 -17.14
C TYR A 116 -2.30 -30.50 -15.74
N ASP A 117 -2.30 -29.42 -14.95
CA ASP A 117 -2.93 -29.37 -13.64
C ASP A 117 -4.19 -28.48 -13.66
N ASP A 118 -5.34 -29.09 -13.33
CA ASP A 118 -6.62 -28.40 -13.22
C ASP A 118 -6.68 -27.46 -12.00
N GLN A 119 -5.98 -27.80 -10.92
CA GLN A 119 -5.97 -27.00 -9.69
C GLN A 119 -5.30 -25.64 -9.88
N ILE A 120 -4.28 -25.57 -10.75
CA ILE A 120 -3.59 -24.33 -11.05
C ILE A 120 -4.53 -23.35 -11.78
N LEU A 121 -5.30 -23.84 -12.77
CA LEU A 121 -6.24 -22.99 -13.48
C LEU A 121 -7.38 -22.50 -12.57
N GLU A 122 -7.90 -23.37 -11.71
CA GLU A 122 -8.90 -23.00 -10.70
C GLU A 122 -8.36 -21.94 -9.74
N THR A 123 -7.11 -22.08 -9.29
CA THR A 123 -6.44 -21.12 -8.41
C THR A 123 -6.27 -19.76 -9.09
N VAL A 124 -5.81 -19.73 -10.35
CA VAL A 124 -5.68 -18.49 -11.13
C VAL A 124 -7.04 -17.80 -11.29
N THR A 125 -8.07 -18.58 -11.62
CA THR A 125 -9.44 -18.08 -11.77
C THR A 125 -9.97 -17.53 -10.44
N LEU A 126 -9.70 -18.20 -9.32
CA LEU A 126 -10.08 -17.75 -7.99
C LEU A 126 -9.40 -16.43 -7.64
N VAL A 127 -8.08 -16.33 -7.83
CA VAL A 127 -7.30 -15.11 -7.57
C VAL A 127 -7.82 -13.95 -8.41
N SER A 128 -8.10 -14.18 -9.70
CA SER A 128 -8.71 -13.18 -10.58
C SER A 128 -10.06 -12.70 -10.05
N ASN A 129 -10.96 -13.63 -9.69
CA ASN A 129 -12.27 -13.30 -9.12
C ASN A 129 -12.19 -12.58 -7.76
N VAL A 130 -11.20 -12.90 -6.92
CA VAL A 130 -10.94 -12.18 -5.67
C VAL A 130 -10.41 -10.77 -5.93
N SER A 131 -9.52 -10.62 -6.92
CA SER A 131 -8.95 -9.32 -7.30
C SER A 131 -10.03 -8.33 -7.78
N ASP A 132 -11.12 -8.83 -8.36
CA ASP A 132 -12.29 -8.04 -8.74
C ASP A 132 -13.05 -7.40 -7.59
N CYS A 133 -12.84 -7.89 -6.37
CA CYS A 133 -13.48 -7.33 -5.20
C CYS A 133 -12.81 -6.04 -4.73
N PHE A 134 -11.57 -5.80 -5.15
CA PHE A 134 -10.82 -4.60 -4.88
C PHE A 134 -11.32 -3.43 -5.71
N SER A 135 -11.70 -2.33 -5.05
CA SER A 135 -12.01 -1.07 -5.74
C SER A 135 -10.72 -0.28 -5.94
N ALA A 136 -10.41 0.16 -7.15
CA ALA A 136 -9.33 1.13 -7.37
C ALA A 136 -9.82 2.58 -7.25
N ASP A 137 -11.09 2.82 -7.57
CA ASP A 137 -11.73 4.11 -7.31
C ASP A 137 -11.95 4.28 -5.80
N ARG A 138 -11.17 5.16 -5.16
CA ARG A 138 -11.13 5.34 -3.70
C ARG A 138 -11.51 6.74 -3.26
N TYR A 139 -11.10 7.76 -4.00
CA TYR A 139 -11.23 9.14 -3.58
C TYR A 139 -12.61 9.71 -3.92
N VAL A 140 -13.20 10.45 -2.98
CA VAL A 140 -14.47 11.14 -3.19
C VAL A 140 -14.31 12.59 -2.71
N GLY A 141 -14.45 13.53 -3.64
CA GLY A 141 -14.34 14.96 -3.36
C GLY A 141 -15.66 15.53 -2.81
N LEU A 142 -15.55 16.40 -1.81
CA LEU A 142 -16.66 17.11 -1.17
C LEU A 142 -16.32 18.59 -1.01
N ARG A 143 -17.35 19.44 -0.89
CA ARG A 143 -17.14 20.91 -0.90
C ARG A 143 -16.81 21.48 0.47
N THR A 144 -17.38 20.92 1.53
CA THR A 144 -17.27 21.48 2.89
C THR A 144 -16.88 20.43 3.92
N GLU A 145 -16.33 20.88 5.07
CA GLU A 145 -16.02 19.99 6.21
C GLU A 145 -17.28 19.28 6.74
N LYS A 146 -18.42 19.98 6.75
CA LYS A 146 -19.70 19.43 7.19
C LYS A 146 -20.21 18.31 6.28
N GLU A 147 -20.18 18.52 4.95
CA GLU A 147 -20.53 17.47 3.98
C GLU A 147 -19.62 16.24 4.14
N LEU A 148 -18.33 16.48 4.40
CA LEU A 148 -17.34 15.43 4.63
C LEU A 148 -17.65 14.59 5.89
N GLU A 149 -18.11 15.21 6.97
CA GLU A 149 -18.54 14.49 8.18
C GLU A 149 -19.83 13.69 7.99
N GLU A 150 -20.85 14.28 7.34
CA GLU A 150 -22.12 13.62 7.06
C GLU A 150 -21.92 12.39 6.16
N GLU A 151 -21.11 12.54 5.12
CA GLU A 151 -20.80 11.45 4.19
C GLU A 151 -19.92 10.38 4.83
N ALA A 152 -18.96 10.76 5.70
CA ALA A 152 -18.17 9.82 6.48
C ALA A 152 -19.08 8.94 7.35
N LEU A 153 -20.06 9.53 8.05
CA LEU A 153 -21.01 8.79 8.87
C LEU A 153 -21.87 7.82 8.03
N ARG A 154 -22.31 8.26 6.84
CA ARG A 154 -23.08 7.43 5.91
C ARG A 154 -22.28 6.21 5.43
N LEU A 155 -21.02 6.41 5.07
CA LEU A 155 -20.12 5.34 4.62
C LEU A 155 -19.68 4.42 5.76
N HIS A 156 -19.52 4.96 6.97
CA HIS A 156 -19.17 4.19 8.17
C HIS A 156 -20.26 3.17 8.49
N LYS A 157 -21.54 3.56 8.43
CA LYS A 157 -22.69 2.63 8.58
C LYS A 157 -22.66 1.48 7.56
N LYS A 158 -22.13 1.72 6.37
CA LYS A 158 -21.97 0.70 5.31
C LYS A 158 -20.66 -0.09 5.41
N LYS A 159 -19.79 0.23 6.38
CA LYS A 159 -18.43 -0.30 6.51
C LYS A 159 -17.59 -0.08 5.24
N MET A 160 -17.75 1.11 4.63
CA MET A 160 -17.00 1.55 3.45
C MET A 160 -16.29 2.88 3.70
N PHE A 161 -16.35 3.43 4.91
CA PHE A 161 -15.54 4.57 5.28
C PHE A 161 -14.13 4.08 5.63
N TRP A 162 -13.10 4.68 5.04
CA TRP A 162 -11.72 4.38 5.40
C TRP A 162 -11.05 5.56 6.07
N ALA A 163 -11.06 6.72 5.41
CA ALA A 163 -10.56 7.96 5.97
C ALA A 163 -11.25 9.18 5.37
N ALA A 164 -11.09 10.32 6.02
CA ALA A 164 -11.45 11.63 5.50
C ALA A 164 -10.28 12.59 5.67
N ILE A 165 -10.01 13.37 4.64
CA ILE A 165 -8.92 14.34 4.59
C ILE A 165 -9.50 15.73 4.44
N TYR A 166 -9.19 16.61 5.37
CA TYR A 166 -9.58 18.02 5.28
C TYR A 166 -8.34 18.88 5.07
N PHE A 167 -8.18 19.42 3.86
CA PHE A 167 -7.06 20.26 3.49
C PHE A 167 -7.21 21.67 4.06
N GLN A 168 -6.14 22.18 4.66
CA GLN A 168 -6.02 23.49 5.25
C GLN A 168 -4.78 24.18 4.68
N HIS A 169 -4.96 25.02 3.67
CA HIS A 169 -3.86 25.80 3.11
C HIS A 169 -3.55 26.96 4.06
N ARG A 170 -2.29 27.05 4.50
CA ARG A 170 -1.80 28.15 5.36
C ARG A 170 -1.05 29.23 4.58
N GLY A 171 -0.83 29.03 3.28
CA GLY A 171 -0.20 29.94 2.32
C GLY A 171 0.00 29.25 0.97
N GLU A 172 0.68 29.89 0.02
CA GLU A 172 0.89 29.33 -1.34
C GLU A 172 1.72 28.03 -1.36
N LYS A 173 2.66 27.88 -0.41
CA LYS A 173 3.54 26.70 -0.30
C LYS A 173 3.46 25.97 1.04
N GLN A 174 2.64 26.47 1.97
CA GLN A 174 2.43 25.83 3.28
C GLN A 174 1.13 25.02 3.27
N PHE A 175 1.29 23.70 3.22
CA PHE A 175 0.18 22.75 3.22
C PHE A 175 -0.04 22.23 4.64
N GLY A 176 -1.27 22.31 5.11
CA GLY A 176 -1.76 21.59 6.28
C GLY A 176 -2.93 20.70 5.88
N TYR A 177 -3.14 19.61 6.59
CA TYR A 177 -4.34 18.78 6.43
C TYR A 177 -4.68 18.08 7.74
N LYS A 178 -5.96 17.72 7.89
CA LYS A 178 -6.43 16.84 8.96
C LYS A 178 -6.76 15.48 8.36
N LEU A 179 -6.11 14.43 8.83
CA LEU A 179 -6.49 13.05 8.52
C LEU A 179 -7.40 12.51 9.63
N ARG A 180 -8.62 12.12 9.28
CA ARG A 180 -9.63 11.58 10.20
C ARG A 180 -9.98 10.15 9.80
N MET A 181 -10.00 9.25 10.77
CA MET A 181 -10.40 7.85 10.60
C MET A 181 -11.34 7.43 11.73
N THR A 182 -11.87 6.22 11.66
CA THR A 182 -12.67 5.65 12.74
C THR A 182 -11.82 5.45 14.00
N VAL A 183 -12.41 5.65 15.18
CA VAL A 183 -11.77 5.42 16.49
C VAL A 183 -11.24 3.98 16.67
N ASP A 184 -11.85 3.01 15.97
CA ASP A 184 -11.39 1.62 15.98
C ASP A 184 -10.07 1.43 15.21
N ASP A 185 -9.76 2.34 14.27
CA ASP A 185 -8.63 2.24 13.34
C ASP A 185 -7.50 3.22 13.69
N THR A 186 -7.70 4.14 14.63
CA THR A 186 -6.67 5.10 15.08
C THR A 186 -6.61 5.20 16.60
N PRO A 187 -5.43 5.42 17.20
CA PRO A 187 -5.32 5.74 18.61
C PRO A 187 -6.10 7.00 18.97
N LYS A 188 -6.47 7.13 20.25
CA LYS A 188 -7.08 8.34 20.76
C LYS A 188 -6.05 9.47 20.72
N THR A 189 -6.45 10.64 20.26
CA THR A 189 -5.59 11.83 20.21
C THR A 189 -5.61 12.64 21.51
N SER A 190 -6.45 12.26 22.47
CA SER A 190 -6.56 12.91 23.78
C SER A 190 -5.40 12.56 24.72
N GLU A 191 -4.72 11.44 24.47
CA GLU A 191 -3.68 10.89 25.31
C GLU A 191 -2.52 10.43 24.43
N SER A 192 -1.29 10.83 24.76
CA SER A 192 -0.10 10.37 24.03
C SER A 192 0.41 9.01 24.51
N LYS A 193 0.08 8.64 25.75
CA LYS A 193 0.45 7.37 26.40
C LYS A 193 -0.66 6.93 27.35
N SER A 194 -0.73 5.63 27.65
CA SER A 194 -1.61 5.11 28.69
C SER A 194 -1.27 5.72 30.05
N GLY A 195 -2.29 5.97 30.88
CA GLY A 195 -2.08 6.47 32.25
C GLY A 195 -1.36 5.47 33.16
N PHE A 196 -1.42 4.18 32.83
CA PHE A 196 -0.68 3.12 33.49
C PHE A 196 0.28 2.46 32.51
N TRP A 197 1.54 2.32 32.93
CA TRP A 197 2.54 1.57 32.18
C TRP A 197 2.49 0.09 32.56
N PHE A 198 2.45 -0.79 31.56
CA PHE A 198 2.53 -2.23 31.75
C PHE A 198 3.78 -2.76 31.02
N PRO A 199 4.58 -3.65 31.65
CA PRO A 199 5.72 -4.23 30.97
C PRO A 199 5.26 -5.21 29.88
N GLY A 200 5.81 -5.07 28.68
CA GLY A 200 5.56 -5.96 27.56
C GLY A 200 5.69 -5.25 26.20
N PRO A 201 5.81 -6.01 25.11
CA PRO A 201 5.79 -5.43 23.77
C PRO A 201 4.34 -5.08 23.37
N GLU A 202 4.12 -3.85 22.93
CA GLU A 202 2.88 -3.37 22.30
C GLU A 202 2.77 -3.88 20.85
N GLY A 203 2.78 -5.21 20.69
CA GLY A 203 2.89 -5.88 19.40
C GLY A 203 1.57 -6.39 18.81
N SER A 204 0.43 -6.17 19.49
CA SER A 204 -0.84 -6.71 19.01
C SER A 204 -1.40 -5.86 17.86
N PHE A 205 -1.62 -6.47 16.70
CA PHE A 205 -2.29 -5.79 15.59
C PHE A 205 -3.72 -5.36 15.95
N GLU A 206 -4.42 -6.14 16.78
CA GLU A 206 -5.82 -5.92 17.17
C GLU A 206 -5.99 -4.89 18.30
N LEU A 207 -4.96 -4.65 19.12
CA LEU A 207 -5.06 -3.72 20.25
C LEU A 207 -4.16 -2.50 20.08
N ASP A 208 -2.89 -2.72 19.72
CA ASP A 208 -1.83 -1.74 19.87
C ASP A 208 -1.48 -1.03 18.54
N LEU A 209 -1.32 -1.80 17.46
CA LEU A 209 -0.81 -1.29 16.17
C LEU A 209 -1.89 -0.60 15.31
N LYS A 210 -2.72 0.25 15.92
CA LYS A 210 -3.85 0.91 15.23
C LYS A 210 -3.40 1.75 14.03
N TYR A 211 -2.30 2.49 14.12
CA TYR A 211 -1.78 3.28 12.97
C TYR A 211 -1.48 2.44 11.72
N HIS A 212 -1.17 1.15 11.88
CA HIS A 212 -0.89 0.24 10.76
C HIS A 212 -2.15 -0.24 10.03
N ARG A 213 -3.35 0.08 10.54
CA ARG A 213 -4.65 -0.30 9.94
C ARG A 213 -5.08 0.59 8.78
N GLY A 214 -4.20 1.46 8.29
CA GLY A 214 -4.47 2.32 7.14
C GLY A 214 -3.97 3.74 7.32
N PHE A 215 -3.84 4.22 8.57
CA PHE A 215 -3.47 5.61 8.84
C PHE A 215 -2.13 5.97 8.21
N ILE A 216 -1.09 5.19 8.51
CA ILE A 216 0.26 5.49 8.02
C ILE A 216 0.36 5.34 6.50
N GLN A 217 -0.38 4.40 5.91
CA GLN A 217 -0.38 4.20 4.46
C GLN A 217 -1.08 5.36 3.74
N ILE A 218 -2.22 5.80 4.24
CA ILE A 218 -2.95 6.95 3.66
C ILE A 218 -2.14 8.22 3.83
N GLN A 219 -1.53 8.43 5.00
CA GLN A 219 -0.61 9.54 5.25
C GLN A 219 0.51 9.56 4.20
N GLN A 220 1.19 8.43 3.99
CA GLN A 220 2.25 8.30 2.98
C GLN A 220 1.76 8.64 1.57
N PHE A 221 0.56 8.18 1.18
CA PHE A 221 0.02 8.46 -0.15
C PHE A 221 -0.22 9.96 -0.35
N ILE A 222 -0.83 10.62 0.63
CA ILE A 222 -1.14 12.05 0.56
C ILE A 222 0.12 12.91 0.60
N GLU A 223 1.08 12.59 1.47
CA GLU A 223 2.35 13.32 1.56
C GLU A 223 3.17 13.18 0.27
N ALA A 224 3.24 11.98 -0.30
CA ALA A 224 3.85 11.79 -1.61
C ALA A 224 3.12 12.60 -2.71
N GLY A 225 1.79 12.70 -2.63
CA GLY A 225 0.97 13.53 -3.52
C GLY A 225 1.30 15.02 -3.41
N ILE A 226 1.43 15.53 -2.17
CA ILE A 226 1.81 16.92 -1.87
C ILE A 226 3.22 17.22 -2.40
N ILE A 227 4.20 16.35 -2.11
CA ILE A 227 5.59 16.54 -2.57
C ILE A 227 5.65 16.60 -4.10
N LYS A 228 4.92 15.74 -4.80
CA LYS A 228 4.85 15.76 -6.27
C LYS A 228 4.22 17.06 -6.80
N ALA A 229 3.13 17.52 -6.19
CA ALA A 229 2.46 18.76 -6.56
C ALA A 229 3.30 20.02 -6.26
N GLN A 230 4.19 19.96 -5.27
CA GLN A 230 5.12 21.07 -5.00
C GLN A 230 6.27 21.14 -6.00
N LYS A 231 6.78 19.99 -6.45
CA LYS A 231 7.87 19.94 -7.44
C LYS A 231 7.44 20.46 -8.82
N THR A 232 6.15 20.45 -9.13
CA THR A 232 5.59 21.01 -10.38
C THR A 232 5.40 22.54 -10.32
N LEU A 233 5.54 23.17 -9.15
CA LEU A 233 5.49 24.63 -9.01
C LEU A 233 6.85 25.26 -9.35
N PRO A 234 6.88 26.41 -10.04
CA PRO A 234 8.12 27.13 -10.28
C PRO A 234 8.83 27.50 -8.96
N PRO A 235 10.18 27.51 -8.94
CA PRO A 235 10.93 27.98 -7.78
C PRO A 235 10.50 29.42 -7.47
N PRO A 236 10.51 29.83 -6.18
CA PRO A 236 10.20 31.21 -5.85
C PRO A 236 11.18 32.14 -6.57
N PRO A 237 10.77 33.36 -6.96
CA PRO A 237 11.75 34.39 -7.30
C PRO A 237 12.68 34.52 -6.10
N VAL A 238 13.98 34.43 -6.36
CA VAL A 238 15.01 34.69 -5.35
C VAL A 238 14.80 36.12 -4.88
N SER A 239 14.26 36.29 -3.68
CA SER A 239 14.35 37.56 -2.98
C SER A 239 15.83 37.74 -2.64
N SER A 240 16.48 38.64 -3.37
CA SER A 240 17.79 39.16 -3.01
C SER A 240 17.64 39.96 -1.71
N GLU A 241 17.70 39.26 -0.58
CA GLU A 241 18.07 39.86 0.68
C GLU A 241 19.38 39.19 1.09
N ASP A 242 20.44 39.98 0.94
CA ASP A 242 21.79 39.65 1.33
C ASP A 242 21.82 39.35 2.83
N SER A 243 22.29 38.16 3.19
CA SER A 243 22.97 37.92 4.45
C SER A 243 24.06 36.89 4.18
N GLU A 244 25.29 37.39 4.08
CA GLU A 244 26.53 36.63 4.26
C GLU A 244 26.40 35.80 5.54
N ASP A 245 26.58 34.48 5.45
CA ASP A 245 27.03 33.67 6.58
C ASP A 245 27.71 32.39 6.05
N ASP A 246 28.82 32.06 6.70
CA ASP A 246 29.88 31.09 6.39
C ASP A 246 29.40 29.73 5.89
N TYR A 247 30.04 29.26 4.80
CA TYR A 247 30.08 27.86 4.42
C TYR A 247 31.26 27.18 5.14
N ASP A 248 30.98 26.55 6.29
CA ASP A 248 31.87 25.52 6.82
C ASP A 248 31.55 24.17 6.16
N ASP A 249 32.56 23.68 5.44
CA ASP A 249 32.69 22.39 4.80
C ASP A 249 32.72 21.27 5.86
N PHE A 250 31.63 20.50 6.00
CA PHE A 250 31.63 19.30 6.85
C PHE A 250 31.86 18.05 5.99
N ASP A 251 33.14 17.72 5.88
CA ASP A 251 33.70 16.49 5.34
C ASP A 251 33.06 15.24 5.98
N SER A 252 32.65 14.32 5.11
CA SER A 252 32.09 13.02 5.46
C SER A 252 33.19 12.06 5.90
N GLY A 253 33.61 12.15 7.17
CA GLY A 253 34.49 11.18 7.83
C GLY A 253 33.72 10.22 8.73
N LEU A 254 33.12 9.17 8.16
CA LEU A 254 32.58 8.03 8.92
C LEU A 254 33.68 6.99 9.15
N SER A 255 34.42 7.10 10.26
CA SER A 255 35.25 6.02 10.80
C SER A 255 34.49 5.30 11.92
N LEU A 256 34.28 4.00 11.74
CA LEU A 256 33.79 3.07 12.76
C LEU A 256 34.99 2.61 13.59
N ASP A 257 35.14 3.15 14.80
CA ASP A 257 36.06 2.60 15.80
C ASP A 257 35.29 1.66 16.73
N ASP A 258 35.63 0.38 16.62
CA ASP A 258 35.31 -0.69 17.58
C ASP A 258 36.10 -0.46 18.87
N ASP A 259 35.43 -0.16 19.98
CA ASP A 259 36.04 -0.24 21.31
C ASP A 259 35.12 -0.94 22.32
N LEU A 260 35.39 -2.22 22.52
CA LEU A 260 34.91 -3.03 23.65
C LEU A 260 35.81 -2.74 24.88
N PRO A 261 35.28 -2.37 26.06
CA PRO A 261 36.10 -2.28 27.25
C PRO A 261 36.34 -3.67 27.88
N LYS A 262 37.61 -4.03 28.02
CA LYS A 262 38.08 -5.14 28.87
C LYS A 262 38.32 -4.66 30.30
N ASP A 263 37.86 -5.50 31.22
CA ASP A 263 38.28 -5.68 32.62
C ASP A 263 38.18 -4.51 33.62
N ILE A 264 37.17 -4.62 34.48
CA ILE A 264 37.30 -4.24 35.90
C ILE A 264 37.19 -5.53 36.71
N THR A 265 38.32 -6.20 36.92
CA THR A 265 38.49 -7.14 38.03
C THR A 265 39.15 -6.42 39.20
N SER A 266 38.43 -6.24 40.31
CA SER A 266 38.79 -6.92 41.56
C SER A 266 37.92 -6.48 42.75
N SER A 267 37.58 -7.48 43.56
CA SER A 267 37.20 -7.42 44.96
C SER A 267 35.72 -7.12 45.28
N ILE A 268 34.96 -8.17 45.62
CA ILE A 268 34.65 -8.51 47.02
C ILE A 268 34.18 -9.97 47.11
N ARG A 269 34.55 -10.57 48.24
CA ARG A 269 34.59 -11.98 48.62
C ARG A 269 33.22 -12.65 48.77
N ARG A 270 33.25 -13.98 48.53
CA ARG A 270 32.60 -15.09 49.28
C ARG A 270 31.42 -14.74 50.20
N THR A 271 30.34 -15.50 50.08
CA THR A 271 29.97 -16.54 51.07
C THR A 271 28.88 -17.48 50.54
N SER A 272 29.09 -18.76 50.85
CA SER A 272 28.25 -19.98 50.78
C SER A 272 26.99 -20.00 49.90
#